data_AF-A0A091HYD6-F1
#
_entry.id   AF-A0A091HYD6-F1
#
_cell.length_a   1.000
_cell.length_b   1.000
_cell.length_c   1.000
_cell.angle_alpha   90.00
_cell.angle_beta   90.00
_cell.angle_gamma   90.00
#
_symmetry.space_group_name_H-M   'P 1'
#
loop_
_entity.id
_entity.type
_entity.pdbx_description
1 polymer ?
#
loop_
_entity_poly.entity_id
_entity_poly.type
_entity_poly.pdbx_seq_one_letter_code
_entity_poly.pdbx_strand_id
1 'polypeptide(L)'
;FAFTIPALNREAPASRSKWVVLPQGMKNIPTLCQLFVDAAVLPVRKSWPDVLIYHYMDDILIAQQDPFTEQQEYFLAKQLNQQGLQVAPEKIQCAAPWRYLGWQITESQTRPPKAPLHLTLKTLHDVQQFLGDVQWLRPVVGITKDQLELLRPLLKSTDPASPVTLSIAQQQAIVEIGQTI
;
A
#
# COMPACT_ATOMS: atom_id res chain seq x y z
N PHE A 1 -15.78 5.88 18.94
CA PHE A 1 -15.94 4.41 18.94
C PHE A 1 -15.44 3.87 20.28
N ALA A 2 -16.20 3.03 20.98
CA ALA A 2 -15.81 2.49 22.29
C ALA A 2 -15.35 1.04 22.17
N PHE A 3 -14.34 0.63 22.94
CA PHE A 3 -13.81 -0.73 22.97
C PHE A 3 -13.52 -1.15 24.41
N THR A 4 -13.42 -2.46 24.60
CA THR A 4 -13.24 -3.08 25.91
C THR A 4 -11.89 -3.79 25.94
N ILE A 5 -11.07 -3.53 26.96
CA ILE A 5 -9.80 -4.20 27.19
C ILE A 5 -10.03 -5.28 28.25
N PRO A 6 -9.87 -6.58 27.91
CA PRO A 6 -10.06 -7.65 28.88
C PRO A 6 -8.96 -7.63 29.94
N ALA A 7 -9.31 -7.92 31.19
CA ALA A 7 -8.34 -8.18 32.24
C ALA A 7 -7.71 -9.58 32.07
N LEU A 8 -6.45 -9.74 32.50
CA LEU A 8 -5.81 -11.05 32.60
C LEU A 8 -6.71 -11.97 33.44
N ASN A 9 -7.02 -13.16 32.89
CA ASN A 9 -7.87 -14.16 33.54
C ASN A 9 -9.23 -13.67 34.07
N ARG A 10 -9.73 -12.52 33.59
CA ARG A 10 -10.96 -11.87 34.12
C ARG A 10 -10.90 -11.51 35.61
N GLU A 11 -9.70 -11.30 36.16
CA GLU A 11 -9.48 -10.99 37.58
C GLU A 11 -10.10 -9.64 38.01
N ALA A 12 -10.43 -8.76 37.06
CA ALA A 12 -11.14 -7.52 37.28
C ALA A 12 -12.16 -7.23 36.16
N PRO A 13 -13.15 -6.33 36.39
CA PRO A 13 -14.03 -5.85 35.33
C PRO A 13 -13.23 -5.26 34.17
N ALA A 14 -13.62 -5.62 32.95
CA ALA A 14 -12.94 -5.15 31.76
C ALA A 14 -13.06 -3.64 31.61
N SER A 15 -11.95 -2.96 31.29
CA SER A 15 -11.94 -1.49 31.18
C SER A 15 -12.51 -1.07 29.83
N ARG A 16 -13.29 0.02 29.84
CA ARG A 16 -13.94 0.55 28.63
C ARG A 16 -13.28 1.87 28.24
N SER A 17 -12.75 1.90 27.03
CA SER A 17 -12.05 3.05 26.45
C SER A 17 -12.80 3.58 25.23
N LYS A 18 -12.59 4.85 24.89
CA LYS A 18 -13.09 5.46 23.65
C LYS A 18 -11.93 5.98 22.82
N TRP A 19 -12.02 5.76 21.51
CA TRP A 19 -11.12 6.39 20.56
C TRP A 19 -11.35 7.90 20.53
N VAL A 20 -10.27 8.65 20.74
CA VAL A 20 -10.22 10.12 20.60
C VAL A 20 -9.56 10.56 19.29
N VAL A 21 -8.89 9.62 18.62
CA VAL A 21 -8.28 9.77 17.29
C VAL A 21 -8.87 8.72 16.34
N LEU A 22 -8.57 8.85 15.04
CA LEU A 22 -9.06 7.93 14.01
C LEU A 22 -8.59 6.49 14.28
N PRO A 23 -9.49 5.54 14.56
CA PRO A 23 -9.10 4.16 14.89
C PRO A 23 -8.79 3.35 13.63
N GLN A 24 -7.63 2.73 13.57
CA GLN A 24 -7.22 1.91 12.43
C GLN A 24 -8.29 0.87 12.03
N GLY A 25 -8.52 0.70 10.73
CA GLY A 25 -9.42 -0.33 10.20
C GLY A 25 -10.88 0.10 9.98
N MET A 26 -11.28 1.35 10.26
CA MET A 26 -12.60 1.82 9.79
C MET A 26 -12.58 2.16 8.30
N LYS A 27 -13.59 1.69 7.57
CA LYS A 27 -13.69 1.82 6.10
C LYS A 27 -13.57 3.25 5.56
N ASN A 28 -14.00 4.26 6.32
CA ASN A 28 -14.04 5.66 5.85
C ASN A 28 -12.76 6.46 6.20
N ILE A 29 -11.86 5.88 6.98
CA ILE A 29 -10.63 6.58 7.41
C ILE A 29 -9.71 6.90 6.25
N PRO A 30 -9.48 6.01 5.26
CA PRO A 30 -8.62 6.35 4.12
C PRO A 30 -9.07 7.62 3.40
N THR A 31 -10.38 7.79 3.18
CA THR A 31 -10.94 9.00 2.56
C THR A 31 -10.71 10.24 3.42
N LEU A 32 -10.91 10.15 4.74
CA LEU A 32 -10.67 11.27 5.65
C LEU A 32 -9.18 11.66 5.69
N CYS A 33 -8.27 10.68 5.79
CA CYS A 33 -6.83 10.93 5.75
C CYS A 33 -6.42 11.57 4.43
N GLN A 34 -6.93 11.05 3.30
CA GLN A 34 -6.63 11.59 1.98
C GLN A 34 -7.06 13.06 1.88
N LEU A 35 -8.30 13.40 2.26
CA LEU A 35 -8.80 14.78 2.20
C LEU A 35 -8.05 15.70 3.16
N PHE A 36 -7.68 15.21 4.33
CA PHE A 36 -6.94 15.99 5.31
C PHE A 36 -5.53 16.34 4.82
N VAL A 37 -4.80 15.35 4.30
CA VAL A 37 -3.45 15.57 3.76
C VAL A 37 -3.51 16.40 2.48
N ASP A 38 -4.53 16.22 1.62
CA ASP A 38 -4.74 17.06 0.44
C ASP A 38 -4.87 18.55 0.83
N ALA A 39 -5.71 18.85 1.82
CA ALA A 39 -5.88 20.20 2.34
C ALA A 39 -4.58 20.77 2.93
N ALA A 40 -3.80 19.93 3.62
CA ALA A 40 -2.53 20.36 4.23
C ALA A 40 -1.42 20.63 3.20
N VAL A 41 -1.41 19.91 2.08
CA VAL A 41 -0.41 20.07 1.02
C VAL A 41 -0.83 21.14 0.00
N LEU A 42 -2.09 21.58 -0.01
CA LEU A 42 -2.61 22.59 -0.93
C LEU A 42 -1.80 23.91 -0.97
N PRO A 43 -1.36 24.50 0.15
CA PRO A 43 -0.50 25.70 0.12
C PRO A 43 0.83 25.44 -0.59
N VAL A 44 1.43 24.26 -0.37
CA VAL A 44 2.69 23.86 -1.01
C VAL A 44 2.52 23.75 -2.53
N ARG A 45 1.43 23.10 -2.99
CA ARG A 45 1.10 23.02 -4.44
C ARG A 45 0.96 24.41 -5.07
N LYS A 46 0.36 25.36 -4.36
CA LYS A 46 0.22 26.74 -4.85
C LYS A 46 1.56 27.48 -4.90
N SER A 47 2.46 27.21 -3.95
CA SER A 47 3.80 27.79 -3.93
C SER A 47 4.73 27.20 -4.97
N TRP A 48 4.54 25.92 -5.34
CA TRP A 48 5.38 25.18 -6.28
C TRP A 48 4.57 24.67 -7.49
N PRO A 49 4.12 25.56 -8.38
CA PRO A 49 3.21 25.19 -9.48
C PRO A 49 3.84 24.22 -10.49
N ASP A 50 5.16 24.25 -10.64
CA ASP A 50 5.91 23.41 -11.60
C ASP A 50 6.37 22.07 -11.01
N VAL A 51 6.07 21.81 -9.73
CA VAL A 51 6.50 20.60 -9.00
C VAL A 51 5.37 19.57 -8.96
N LEU A 52 5.68 18.33 -9.33
CA LEU A 52 4.74 17.23 -9.20
C LEU A 52 4.68 16.76 -7.76
N ILE A 53 3.51 16.87 -7.14
CA ILE A 53 3.26 16.41 -5.78
C ILE A 53 2.16 15.36 -5.80
N TYR A 54 2.52 14.11 -5.56
CA TYR A 54 1.58 13.02 -5.32
C TYR A 54 1.49 12.73 -3.83
N HIS A 55 0.31 12.36 -3.37
CA HIS A 55 0.13 11.90 -2.01
C HIS A 55 -0.92 10.81 -1.96
N TYR A 56 -0.71 9.85 -1.07
CA TYR A 56 -1.67 8.81 -0.77
C TYR A 56 -1.63 8.56 0.73
N MET A 57 -2.76 8.80 1.39
CA MET A 57 -2.83 8.83 2.84
C MET A 57 -1.70 9.70 3.43
N ASP A 58 -0.77 9.12 4.18
CA ASP A 58 0.36 9.78 4.84
C ASP A 58 1.66 9.81 4.02
N ASP A 59 1.73 9.11 2.89
CA ASP A 59 2.90 9.16 1.99
C ASP A 59 2.78 10.34 1.01
N ILE A 60 3.86 11.11 0.88
CA ILE A 60 3.98 12.23 -0.10
C ILE A 60 5.20 11.98 -0.97
N LEU A 61 5.01 11.96 -2.29
CA LEU A 61 6.06 11.92 -3.30
C LEU A 61 6.14 13.29 -3.98
N ILE A 62 7.34 13.88 -3.99
CA ILE A 62 7.61 15.17 -4.62
C ILE A 62 8.66 14.95 -5.71
N ALA A 63 8.35 15.35 -6.93
CA ALA A 63 9.23 15.22 -8.09
C ALA A 63 9.34 16.56 -8.82
N GLN A 64 10.56 16.99 -9.06
CA GLN A 64 10.89 18.22 -9.78
C GLN A 64 12.20 18.02 -10.58
N GLN A 65 12.47 18.93 -11.51
CA GLN A 65 13.65 18.84 -12.38
C GLN A 65 14.95 19.12 -11.63
N ASP A 66 14.95 20.09 -10.71
CA ASP A 66 16.12 20.47 -9.93
C ASP A 66 16.18 19.70 -8.59
N PRO A 67 17.38 19.44 -8.04
CA PRO A 67 17.51 18.81 -6.72
C PRO A 67 16.71 19.54 -5.64
N PHE A 68 16.02 18.77 -4.80
CA PHE A 68 15.24 19.31 -3.68
C PHE A 68 16.17 19.97 -2.66
N THR A 69 15.86 21.21 -2.28
CA THR A 69 16.72 22.02 -1.41
C THR A 69 16.30 21.96 0.05
N GLU A 70 17.24 22.20 0.97
CA GLU A 70 16.94 22.29 2.41
C GLU A 70 15.89 23.37 2.73
N GLN A 71 15.87 24.47 1.96
CA GLN A 71 14.86 25.52 2.11
C GLN A 71 13.46 25.03 1.74
N GLN A 72 13.34 24.24 0.67
CA GLN A 72 12.08 23.61 0.29
C GLN A 72 11.62 22.59 1.33
N GLU A 73 12.54 21.78 1.86
CA GLU A 73 12.25 20.82 2.94
C GLU A 73 11.72 21.53 4.20
N TYR A 74 12.41 22.58 4.63
CA TYR A 74 11.97 23.39 5.78
C TYR A 74 10.60 24.02 5.54
N PHE A 75 10.36 24.57 4.34
CA PHE A 75 9.08 25.16 3.98
C PHE A 75 7.95 24.12 4.02
N LEU A 76 8.15 22.95 3.42
CA LEU A 76 7.20 21.84 3.42
C LEU A 76 6.88 21.39 4.85
N ALA A 77 7.92 21.11 5.65
CA ALA A 77 7.76 20.67 7.03
C ALA A 77 7.00 21.71 7.86
N LYS A 78 7.27 23.01 7.66
CA LYS A 78 6.56 24.10 8.32
C LYS A 78 5.08 24.16 7.92
N GLN A 79 4.75 24.05 6.63
CA GLN A 79 3.36 24.05 6.16
C GLN A 79 2.57 22.87 6.72
N LEU A 80 3.16 21.67 6.71
CA LEU A 80 2.54 20.47 7.27
C LEU A 80 2.35 20.59 8.79
N ASN A 81 3.36 21.12 9.50
CA ASN A 81 3.30 21.30 10.96
C ASN A 81 2.20 22.28 11.38
N GLN A 82 1.95 23.34 10.61
CA GLN A 82 0.84 24.26 10.84
C GLN A 82 -0.55 23.57 10.80
N GLN A 83 -0.64 22.44 10.11
CA GLN A 83 -1.84 21.59 10.04
C GLN A 83 -1.81 20.41 11.02
N GLY A 84 -0.82 20.37 11.93
CA GLY A 84 -0.64 19.29 12.90
C GLY A 84 -0.02 18.01 12.34
N LEU A 85 0.50 18.04 11.10
CA LEU A 85 1.23 16.92 10.49
C LEU A 85 2.73 17.08 10.74
N GLN A 86 3.36 16.08 11.35
CA GLN A 86 4.80 16.05 11.59
C GLN A 86 5.48 15.09 10.62
N VAL A 87 6.50 15.58 9.93
CA VAL A 87 7.35 14.75 9.07
C VAL A 87 8.42 14.11 9.94
N ALA A 88 8.51 12.78 9.91
CA ALA A 88 9.56 12.02 10.59
C ALA A 88 10.85 12.09 9.75
N PRO A 89 11.93 12.75 10.22
CA PRO A 89 13.15 12.94 9.43
C PRO A 89 13.76 11.62 8.95
N GLU A 90 13.67 10.57 9.76
CA GLU A 90 14.17 9.23 9.44
C GLU A 90 13.42 8.51 8.30
N LYS A 91 12.24 9.01 7.91
CA LYS A 91 11.44 8.47 6.80
C LYS A 91 11.65 9.22 5.49
N ILE A 92 12.37 10.35 5.51
CA ILE A 92 12.62 11.15 4.31
C ILE A 92 13.60 10.39 3.39
N GLN A 93 13.24 10.27 2.12
CA GLN A 93 14.05 9.60 1.10
C GLN A 93 14.56 10.64 0.09
N CYS A 94 15.79 11.12 0.28
CA CYS A 94 16.37 12.16 -0.58
C CYS A 94 17.12 11.63 -1.81
N ALA A 95 17.42 10.33 -1.87
CA ALA A 95 18.18 9.73 -2.95
C ALA A 95 17.60 8.37 -3.37
N ALA A 96 17.80 8.01 -4.64
CA ALA A 96 17.42 6.71 -5.15
C ALA A 96 18.15 5.57 -4.41
N PRO A 97 17.51 4.39 -4.23
CA PRO A 97 16.17 4.07 -4.69
C PRO A 97 15.08 4.58 -3.75
N TRP A 98 14.10 5.33 -4.27
CA TRP A 98 12.93 5.77 -3.53
C TRP A 98 11.89 4.67 -3.46
N ARG A 99 11.12 4.64 -2.38
CA ARG A 99 9.97 3.76 -2.19
C ARG A 99 8.71 4.60 -2.07
N TYR A 100 7.72 4.29 -2.91
CA TYR A 100 6.39 4.93 -2.85
C TYR A 100 5.32 3.90 -3.19
N LEU A 101 4.37 3.67 -2.28
CA LEU A 101 3.29 2.68 -2.43
C LEU A 101 3.80 1.28 -2.81
N GLY A 102 4.94 0.89 -2.26
CA GLY A 102 5.64 -0.37 -2.55
C GLY A 102 6.52 -0.33 -3.80
N TRP A 103 6.30 0.60 -4.74
CA TRP A 103 7.16 0.75 -5.91
C TRP A 103 8.56 1.18 -5.52
N GLN A 104 9.56 0.61 -6.18
CA GLN A 104 10.95 1.05 -6.11
C GLN A 104 11.25 1.93 -7.33
N ILE A 105 11.55 3.19 -7.09
CA ILE A 105 11.82 4.20 -8.12
C ILE A 105 13.31 4.50 -8.11
N THR A 106 13.94 4.50 -9.29
CA THR A 106 15.30 4.99 -9.52
C THR A 106 15.28 6.06 -10.60
N GLU A 107 16.42 6.72 -10.81
CA GLU A 107 16.60 7.73 -11.87
C GLU A 107 16.23 7.23 -13.27
N SER A 108 16.35 5.91 -13.51
CA SER A 108 16.16 5.31 -14.84
C SER A 108 14.97 4.37 -14.95
N GLN A 109 14.51 3.80 -13.84
CA GLN A 109 13.49 2.74 -13.88
C GLN A 109 12.60 2.78 -12.64
N THR A 110 11.31 2.51 -12.83
CA THR A 110 10.37 2.18 -11.76
C THR A 110 10.10 0.69 -11.78
N ARG A 111 10.28 0.02 -10.64
CA ARG A 111 10.09 -1.42 -10.46
C ARG A 111 8.99 -1.68 -9.44
N PRO A 112 8.16 -2.72 -9.64
CA PRO A 112 7.19 -3.10 -8.64
C PRO A 112 7.89 -3.52 -7.32
N PRO A 113 7.22 -3.40 -6.15
CA PRO A 113 7.60 -4.07 -4.92
C PRO A 113 7.86 -5.53 -5.26
N LYS A 114 9.10 -5.95 -5.01
CA LYS A 114 9.51 -7.34 -5.13
C LYS A 114 8.49 -8.25 -4.45
N ALA A 115 7.96 -9.20 -5.20
CA ALA A 115 7.69 -10.53 -4.70
C ALA A 115 8.18 -11.52 -5.75
N PRO A 116 9.11 -12.45 -5.45
CA PRO A 116 9.13 -13.67 -6.24
C PRO A 116 7.74 -14.29 -6.08
N LEU A 117 7.00 -14.41 -7.18
CA LEU A 117 5.69 -15.05 -7.12
C LEU A 117 5.85 -16.46 -6.57
N HIS A 118 5.05 -16.79 -5.56
CA HIS A 118 5.01 -18.16 -5.07
C HIS A 118 4.23 -19.01 -6.06
N LEU A 119 4.94 -19.75 -6.92
CA LEU A 119 4.31 -20.55 -7.98
C LEU A 119 3.75 -21.89 -7.48
N THR A 120 4.04 -22.28 -6.24
CA THR A 120 3.58 -23.55 -5.65
C THR A 120 2.32 -23.34 -4.82
N LEU A 121 1.15 -23.52 -5.43
CA LEU A 121 -0.12 -23.30 -4.73
C LEU A 121 -0.66 -24.62 -4.19
N LYS A 122 -0.70 -24.79 -2.86
CA LYS A 122 -1.21 -26.00 -2.20
C LYS A 122 -2.52 -25.75 -1.44
N THR A 123 -2.69 -24.55 -0.92
CA THR A 123 -3.81 -24.13 -0.09
C THR A 123 -4.56 -22.95 -0.68
N LEU A 124 -5.78 -22.69 -0.21
CA LEU A 124 -6.53 -21.49 -0.55
C LEU A 124 -5.72 -20.22 -0.21
N HIS A 125 -4.99 -20.22 0.90
CA HIS A 125 -4.13 -19.11 1.29
C HIS A 125 -3.06 -18.80 0.23
N ASP A 126 -2.39 -19.83 -0.30
CA ASP A 126 -1.38 -19.65 -1.34
C ASP A 126 -2.00 -19.04 -2.59
N VAL A 127 -3.18 -19.52 -2.99
CA VAL A 127 -3.94 -18.98 -4.12
C VAL A 127 -4.33 -17.52 -3.89
N GLN A 128 -4.78 -17.16 -2.69
CA GLN A 128 -5.15 -15.79 -2.33
C GLN A 128 -3.94 -14.86 -2.39
N GLN A 129 -2.78 -15.28 -1.87
CA GLN A 129 -1.54 -14.51 -1.97
C GLN A 129 -1.12 -14.33 -3.43
N PHE A 130 -1.04 -15.42 -4.19
CA PHE A 130 -0.65 -15.39 -5.60
C PHE A 130 -1.56 -14.48 -6.42
N LEU A 131 -2.88 -14.63 -6.31
CA LEU A 131 -3.83 -13.78 -7.05
C LEU A 131 -3.80 -12.33 -6.57
N GLY A 132 -3.50 -12.08 -5.30
CA GLY A 132 -3.26 -10.73 -4.79
C GLY A 132 -2.06 -10.07 -5.48
N ASP A 133 -0.94 -10.77 -5.54
CA ASP A 133 0.29 -10.30 -6.18
C ASP A 133 0.09 -10.09 -7.70
N VAL A 134 -0.53 -11.06 -8.37
CA VAL A 134 -0.84 -10.99 -9.81
C VAL A 134 -1.79 -9.82 -10.11
N GLN A 135 -2.83 -9.61 -9.31
CA GLN A 135 -3.76 -8.48 -9.48
C GLN A 135 -3.05 -7.13 -9.27
N TRP A 136 -2.08 -7.08 -8.37
CA TRP A 136 -1.27 -5.90 -8.10
C TRP A 136 -0.31 -5.60 -9.26
N LEU A 137 0.33 -6.62 -9.84
CA LEU A 137 1.27 -6.48 -10.96
C LEU A 137 0.58 -6.23 -12.31
N ARG A 138 -0.67 -6.68 -12.48
CA ARG A 138 -1.44 -6.61 -13.73
C ARG A 138 -1.37 -5.29 -14.51
N PRO A 139 -1.37 -4.09 -13.90
CA PRO A 139 -1.27 -2.85 -14.67
C PRO A 139 0.07 -2.66 -15.39
N VAL A 140 1.11 -3.37 -14.96
CA VAL A 140 2.50 -3.15 -15.37
C VAL A 140 3.10 -4.37 -16.07
N VAL A 141 2.58 -5.56 -15.79
CA VAL A 141 2.98 -6.79 -16.47
C VAL A 141 1.79 -7.30 -17.29
N GLY A 142 2.04 -7.84 -18.48
CA GLY A 142 1.02 -8.16 -19.49
C GLY A 142 0.07 -9.32 -19.18
N ILE A 143 -0.32 -9.51 -17.91
CA ILE A 143 -1.28 -10.53 -17.47
C ILE A 143 -2.64 -10.26 -18.12
N THR A 144 -3.14 -11.27 -18.83
CA THR A 144 -4.42 -11.15 -19.53
C THR A 144 -5.60 -11.36 -18.57
N LYS A 145 -6.78 -10.82 -18.95
CA LYS A 145 -8.01 -11.06 -18.20
C LYS A 145 -8.37 -12.56 -18.17
N ASP A 146 -8.12 -13.26 -19.27
CA ASP A 146 -8.48 -14.68 -19.40
C ASP A 146 -7.64 -15.57 -18.48
N GLN A 147 -6.34 -15.27 -18.31
CA GLN A 147 -5.48 -15.93 -17.32
C GLN A 147 -6.03 -15.78 -15.90
N LEU A 148 -6.55 -14.60 -15.54
CA LEU A 148 -7.16 -14.37 -14.22
C LEU A 148 -8.49 -15.11 -14.04
N GLU A 149 -9.36 -15.08 -15.04
CA GLU A 149 -10.66 -15.78 -14.98
C GLU A 149 -10.47 -17.31 -14.91
N LEU A 150 -9.40 -17.86 -15.49
CA LEU A 150 -9.04 -19.28 -15.37
C LEU A 150 -8.69 -19.70 -13.92
N LEU A 151 -8.09 -18.79 -13.15
CA LEU A 151 -7.64 -19.04 -11.78
C LEU A 151 -8.71 -18.67 -10.73
N ARG A 152 -9.67 -17.81 -11.07
CA ARG A 152 -10.76 -17.37 -10.18
C ARG A 152 -11.56 -18.50 -9.52
N PRO A 153 -11.84 -19.65 -10.18
CA PRO A 153 -12.52 -20.78 -9.55
C PRO A 153 -11.78 -21.38 -8.35
N LEU A 154 -10.48 -21.14 -8.19
CA LEU A 154 -9.68 -21.62 -7.06
C LEU A 154 -10.03 -20.89 -5.75
N LEU A 155 -10.70 -19.72 -5.82
CA LEU A 155 -11.10 -18.90 -4.66
C LEU A 155 -12.45 -19.29 -4.02
N LYS A 156 -13.03 -20.43 -4.39
CA LYS A 156 -14.41 -20.79 -3.97
C LYS A 156 -14.55 -21.22 -2.50
N SER A 157 -13.45 -21.58 -1.84
CA SER A 157 -13.47 -22.00 -0.43
C SER A 157 -13.39 -20.81 0.51
N THR A 158 -13.84 -20.99 1.76
CA THR A 158 -13.75 -19.99 2.83
C THR A 158 -12.64 -20.27 3.83
N ASP A 159 -12.11 -21.49 3.89
CA ASP A 159 -11.04 -21.88 4.81
C ASP A 159 -9.66 -21.68 4.14
N PRO A 160 -8.80 -20.77 4.65
CA PRO A 160 -7.47 -20.55 4.09
C PRO A 160 -6.59 -21.80 4.04
N ALA A 161 -6.78 -22.75 4.96
CA ALA A 161 -5.99 -23.98 5.00
C ALA A 161 -6.50 -25.07 4.04
N SER A 162 -7.65 -24.86 3.38
CA SER A 162 -8.23 -25.87 2.51
C SER A 162 -7.31 -26.19 1.32
N PRO A 163 -7.09 -27.48 1.01
CA PRO A 163 -6.22 -27.86 -0.09
C PRO A 163 -6.86 -27.51 -1.43
N VAL A 164 -6.02 -27.13 -2.39
CA VAL A 164 -6.44 -26.77 -3.74
C VAL A 164 -5.85 -27.75 -4.74
N THR A 165 -6.66 -28.19 -5.69
CA THR A 165 -6.21 -29.01 -6.83
C THR A 165 -6.20 -28.16 -8.09
N LEU A 166 -5.05 -28.08 -8.75
CA LEU A 166 -4.87 -27.31 -9.98
C LEU A 166 -5.06 -28.21 -11.20
N SER A 167 -5.86 -27.75 -12.16
CA SER A 167 -5.92 -28.38 -13.49
C SER A 167 -4.62 -28.11 -14.28
N ILE A 168 -4.37 -28.90 -15.32
CA ILE A 168 -3.19 -28.71 -16.19
C ILE A 168 -3.15 -27.31 -16.77
N ALA A 169 -4.30 -26.80 -17.26
CA ALA A 169 -4.41 -25.45 -17.80
C ALA A 169 -4.08 -24.38 -16.75
N GLN A 170 -4.50 -24.56 -15.49
CA GLN A 170 -4.20 -23.63 -14.40
C GLN A 170 -2.72 -23.65 -14.04
N GLN A 171 -2.09 -24.82 -14.01
CA GLN A 171 -0.65 -24.95 -13.77
C GLN A 171 0.16 -24.25 -14.86
N GLN A 172 -0.22 -24.43 -16.13
CA GLN A 172 0.42 -23.74 -17.26
C GLN A 172 0.30 -22.23 -17.14
N ALA A 173 -0.90 -21.72 -16.86
CA ALA A 173 -1.11 -20.28 -16.69
C ALA A 173 -0.29 -19.68 -15.53
N ILE A 174 -0.15 -20.39 -14.40
CA ILE A 174 0.69 -19.93 -13.28
C ILE A 174 2.16 -19.83 -13.70
N VAL A 175 2.67 -20.81 -14.45
CA VAL A 175 4.06 -20.80 -14.94
C VAL A 175 4.28 -19.68 -15.96
N GLU A 176 3.36 -19.48 -16.90
CA GLU A 176 3.42 -18.39 -17.89
C GLU A 176 3.43 -17.01 -17.22
N ILE A 177 2.55 -16.80 -16.24
CA ILE A 177 2.53 -15.57 -15.44
C ILE A 177 3.86 -15.37 -14.73
N GLY A 178 4.42 -16.43 -14.11
CA GLY A 178 5.71 -16.39 -13.44
C GLY A 178 6.90 -16.08 -14.36
N GLN A 179 6.80 -16.37 -15.67
CA GLN A 179 7.83 -16.04 -16.67
C GLN A 179 7.68 -14.61 -17.24
N THR A 180 6.48 -14.03 -17.14
CA THR A 180 6.15 -12.70 -17.69
C THR A 180 6.62 -11.55 -16.79
N ILE A 181 6.91 -11.85 -15.52
CA ILE A 181 7.29 -10.90 -14.46
C ILE A 181 8.80 -10.96 -14.22
#